data_AF-A0A8J3IKH4-F1
#
_entry.id   AF-A0A8J3IKH4-F1
#
_cell.length_a   1.000
_cell.length_b   1.000
_cell.length_c   1.000
_cell.angle_alpha   90.00
_cell.angle_beta   90.00
_cell.angle_gamma   90.00
#
_symmetry.space_group_name_H-M   'P 1'
#
loop_
_entity.id
_entity.type
_entity.pdbx_description
1 polymer ?
#
loop_
_entity_poly.entity_id
_entity_poly.type
_entity_poly.pdbx_seq_one_letter_code
_entity_poly.pdbx_strand_id
1 'polypeptide(L)'
;MRHRVAGNRMNMPEPRRRSARRNLMAGLIRYDRIQTTEARARAIRAEVEKLIDKAVKARAAARKHLASVVSDEEKANQILEFARRGRFSLHKTVGTNEERLNQQKAPLTDKGRKFLEDKLKARREELLRIISNEDEAEEALQAAYQAMVIELHARRQILSALPDELVVKKMFEELAPRYVGRPGGYTRIIKIGRRKGDAAEIAQISLV
;
A
#
# COMPACT_ATOMS: atom_id res chain seq x y z
N MET A 1 2.38 23.97 31.54
CA MET A 1 2.29 23.41 30.16
C MET A 1 3.35 22.31 30.03
N ARG A 2 3.09 21.20 29.33
CA ARG A 2 4.13 20.16 29.13
C ARG A 2 5.05 20.61 28.00
N HIS A 3 6.31 20.90 28.30
CA HIS A 3 7.28 21.36 27.30
C HIS A 3 7.69 20.22 26.35
N ARG A 4 7.77 20.51 25.05
CA ARG A 4 8.23 19.58 24.00
C ARG A 4 7.42 18.28 23.87
N VAL A 5 6.20 18.22 24.41
CA VAL A 5 5.32 17.06 24.25
C VAL A 5 4.36 17.31 23.10
N ALA A 6 4.62 16.65 21.97
CA ALA A 6 3.71 16.63 20.82
C ALA A 6 2.62 15.56 20.99
N GLY A 7 1.47 15.79 20.37
CA GLY A 7 0.38 14.82 20.28
C GLY A 7 -0.80 15.10 21.22
N ASN A 8 -2.01 14.81 20.74
CA ASN A 8 -3.24 15.00 21.48
C ASN A 8 -3.68 13.67 22.13
N ARG A 9 -3.87 13.68 23.46
CA ARG A 9 -4.33 12.50 24.21
C ARG A 9 -5.84 12.25 24.09
N MET A 10 -6.60 13.15 23.45
CA MET A 10 -8.06 13.09 23.27
C MET A 10 -8.86 12.87 24.57
N ASN A 11 -8.27 13.14 25.74
CA ASN A 11 -8.80 12.76 27.05
C ASN A 11 -9.15 11.26 27.17
N MET A 12 -8.36 10.39 26.54
CA MET A 12 -8.58 8.94 26.53
C MET A 12 -7.31 8.15 26.88
N PRO A 13 -7.45 6.98 27.57
CA PRO A 13 -6.37 6.00 27.71
C PRO A 13 -5.86 5.50 26.35
N GLU A 14 -4.62 4.99 26.32
CA GLU A 14 -3.92 4.62 25.08
C GLU A 14 -4.71 3.64 24.18
N PRO A 15 -5.33 2.55 24.69
CA PRO A 15 -6.05 1.60 23.84
C PRO A 15 -7.27 2.23 23.14
N ARG A 16 -8.07 3.01 23.89
CA ARG A 16 -9.24 3.73 23.35
C ARG A 16 -8.82 4.79 22.35
N ARG A 17 -7.76 5.55 22.67
CA ARG A 17 -7.21 6.56 21.76
C ARG A 17 -6.70 5.93 20.46
N ARG A 18 -6.00 4.80 20.53
CA ARG A 18 -5.50 4.06 19.36
C ARG A 18 -6.65 3.62 18.46
N SER A 19 -7.70 3.02 19.05
CA SER A 19 -8.90 2.61 18.31
C SER A 19 -9.63 3.80 17.67
N ALA A 20 -9.87 4.87 18.42
CA ALA A 20 -10.54 6.07 17.92
C ALA A 20 -9.79 6.72 16.75
N ARG A 21 -8.45 6.80 16.83
CA ARG A 21 -7.62 7.29 15.72
C ARG A 21 -7.75 6.41 14.49
N ARG A 22 -7.62 5.09 14.62
CA ARG A 22 -7.79 4.15 13.49
C ARG A 22 -9.13 4.31 12.80
N ASN A 23 -10.22 4.41 13.56
CA ASN A 23 -11.56 4.59 12.99
C ASN A 23 -11.71 5.91 12.24
N LEU A 24 -11.18 7.02 12.79
CA LEU A 24 -11.20 8.32 12.11
C LEU A 24 -10.32 8.33 10.86
N MET A 25 -9.14 7.69 10.89
CA MET A 25 -8.25 7.57 9.73
C MET A 25 -8.90 6.73 8.63
N ALA A 26 -9.47 5.57 9.00
CA ALA A 26 -10.21 4.71 8.08
C ALA A 26 -11.38 5.47 7.45
N GLY A 27 -12.16 6.20 8.25
CA GLY A 27 -13.26 7.03 7.77
C GLY A 27 -12.81 8.12 6.81
N LEU A 28 -11.73 8.85 7.13
CA LEU A 28 -11.18 9.88 6.26
C LEU A 28 -10.71 9.31 4.92
N ILE A 29 -9.98 8.20 4.92
CA ILE A 29 -9.50 7.59 3.67
C ILE A 29 -10.67 7.01 2.89
N ARG A 30 -11.63 6.35 3.55
CA ARG A 30 -12.79 5.73 2.89
C ARG A 30 -13.67 6.75 2.20
N TYR A 31 -13.98 7.86 2.86
CA TYR A 31 -14.96 8.85 2.37
C TYR A 31 -14.35 10.15 1.84
N ASP A 32 -13.02 10.25 1.80
CA ASP A 32 -12.22 11.44 1.43
C ASP A 32 -12.39 12.67 2.32
N ARG A 33 -13.50 12.79 3.05
CA ARG A 33 -13.79 13.86 3.99
C ARG A 33 -14.59 13.33 5.17
N ILE A 34 -14.29 13.84 6.35
CA ILE A 34 -15.09 13.60 7.56
C ILE A 34 -15.22 14.89 8.38
N GLN A 35 -16.34 15.01 9.08
CA GLN A 35 -16.56 16.08 10.05
C GLN A 35 -16.33 15.53 11.46
N THR A 36 -15.51 16.24 12.25
CA THR A 36 -15.19 15.85 13.63
C THR A 36 -14.80 17.08 14.45
N THR A 37 -14.42 16.90 15.71
CA THR A 37 -13.91 18.04 16.49
C THR A 37 -12.54 18.47 15.97
N GLU A 38 -12.22 19.76 16.05
CA GLU A 38 -10.91 20.28 15.61
C GLU A 38 -9.76 19.53 16.28
N ALA A 39 -9.90 19.26 17.58
CA ALA A 39 -8.95 18.50 18.36
C ALA A 39 -8.71 17.08 17.79
N ARG A 40 -9.76 16.38 17.33
CA ARG A 40 -9.67 15.05 16.74
C ARG A 40 -9.09 15.09 15.32
N ALA A 41 -9.50 16.07 14.51
CA ALA A 41 -8.97 16.27 13.17
C ALA A 41 -7.44 16.52 13.19
N ARG A 42 -6.97 17.43 14.06
CA ARG A 42 -5.53 17.70 14.23
C ARG A 42 -4.77 16.49 14.75
N ALA A 43 -5.39 15.65 15.57
CA ALA A 43 -4.74 14.48 16.16
C ALA A 43 -4.45 13.37 15.15
N ILE A 44 -5.30 13.18 14.14
CA ILE A 44 -5.07 12.15 13.10
C ILE A 44 -4.26 12.66 11.91
N ARG A 45 -4.18 13.98 11.70
CA ARG A 45 -3.55 14.60 10.53
C ARG A 45 -2.16 14.04 10.23
N ALA A 46 -1.27 14.08 11.23
CA ALA A 46 0.11 13.66 11.06
C ALA A 46 0.25 12.15 10.79
N GLU A 47 -0.64 11.32 11.33
CA GLU A 47 -0.63 9.88 11.09
C GLU A 47 -1.13 9.56 9.68
N VAL A 48 -2.24 10.17 9.25
CA VAL A 48 -2.79 9.99 7.90
C VAL A 48 -1.80 10.44 6.83
N GLU A 49 -1.20 11.63 7.00
CA GLU A 49 -0.23 12.14 6.04
C GLU A 49 0.97 11.21 5.89
N LYS A 50 1.47 10.63 7.00
CA LYS A 50 2.56 9.63 6.95
C LYS A 50 2.15 8.34 6.26
N LEU A 51 0.92 7.88 6.45
CA LEU A 51 0.42 6.67 5.80
C LEU A 51 0.28 6.89 4.29
N ILE A 52 -0.28 8.02 3.86
CA ILE A 52 -0.40 8.38 2.44
C ILE A 52 0.99 8.55 1.82
N ASP A 53 1.89 9.30 2.47
CA ASP A 53 3.28 9.49 2.02
C ASP A 53 3.99 8.15 1.77
N LYS A 54 3.84 7.21 2.71
CA LYS A 54 4.42 5.87 2.58
C LYS A 54 3.88 5.12 1.36
N ALA A 55 2.59 5.21 1.08
CA ALA A 55 1.99 4.59 -0.11
C ALA A 55 2.48 5.26 -1.40
N VAL A 56 2.53 6.59 -1.45
CA VAL A 56 3.03 7.37 -2.60
C VAL A 56 4.49 7.03 -2.88
N LYS A 57 5.35 7.05 -1.85
CA LYS A 57 6.78 6.74 -1.97
C LYS A 57 7.02 5.30 -2.39
N ALA A 58 6.29 4.34 -1.83
CA ALA A 58 6.41 2.94 -2.22
C ALA A 58 6.04 2.74 -3.70
N ARG A 59 4.96 3.37 -4.16
CA ARG A 59 4.55 3.32 -5.57
C ARG A 59 5.57 4.01 -6.48
N ALA A 60 6.12 5.15 -6.07
CA ALA A 60 7.17 5.85 -6.82
C ALA A 60 8.47 5.03 -6.90
N ALA A 61 8.88 4.39 -5.81
CA ALA A 61 10.04 3.50 -5.79
C ALA A 61 9.85 2.26 -6.66
N ALA A 62 8.67 1.63 -6.60
CA ALA A 62 8.30 0.51 -7.47
C ALA A 62 8.35 0.92 -8.96
N ARG A 63 7.79 2.08 -9.31
CA ARG A 63 7.86 2.62 -10.68
C ARG A 63 9.30 2.93 -11.11
N LYS A 64 10.11 3.53 -10.24
CA LYS A 64 11.52 3.84 -10.53
C LYS A 64 12.34 2.57 -10.79
N HIS A 65 12.10 1.51 -10.03
CA HIS A 65 12.74 0.21 -10.24
C HIS A 65 12.30 -0.46 -11.55
N LEU A 66 11.04 -0.31 -11.94
CA LEU A 66 10.58 -0.81 -13.24
C LEU A 66 11.15 0.00 -14.41
N ALA A 67 11.16 1.32 -14.30
CA ALA A 67 11.68 2.22 -15.33
C ALA A 67 13.19 2.06 -15.58
N SER A 68 13.96 1.49 -14.63
CA SER A 68 15.37 1.18 -14.87
C SER A 68 15.59 -0.06 -15.75
N VAL A 69 14.58 -0.88 -15.95
CA VAL A 69 14.66 -2.14 -16.73
C VAL A 69 13.80 -2.07 -17.99
N VAL A 70 12.62 -1.49 -17.89
CA VAL A 70 11.69 -1.34 -19.01
C VAL A 70 11.65 0.12 -19.44
N SER A 71 12.20 0.41 -20.62
CA SER A 71 12.26 1.78 -21.17
C SER A 71 10.88 2.33 -21.54
N ASP A 72 9.97 1.44 -21.95
CA ASP A 72 8.60 1.78 -22.34
C ASP A 72 7.70 1.93 -21.11
N GLU A 73 7.23 3.16 -20.88
CA GLU A 73 6.42 3.53 -19.72
C GLU A 73 5.03 2.86 -19.72
N GLU A 74 4.44 2.62 -20.90
CA GLU A 74 3.15 1.95 -21.00
C GLU A 74 3.29 0.48 -20.64
N LYS A 75 4.31 -0.19 -21.17
CA LYS A 75 4.61 -1.60 -20.80
C LYS A 75 4.94 -1.73 -19.32
N ALA A 76 5.73 -0.81 -18.75
CA ALA A 76 6.06 -0.81 -17.33
C ALA A 76 4.79 -0.73 -16.45
N ASN A 77 3.82 0.12 -16.81
CA ASN A 77 2.54 0.21 -16.11
C ASN A 77 1.70 -1.07 -16.27
N GLN A 78 1.65 -1.66 -17.46
CA GLN A 78 0.93 -2.91 -17.70
C GLN A 78 1.52 -4.07 -16.89
N ILE A 79 2.84 -4.18 -16.84
CA ILE A 79 3.56 -5.19 -16.06
C ILE A 79 3.33 -4.99 -14.57
N LEU A 80 3.30 -3.74 -14.09
CA LEU A 80 3.00 -3.42 -12.70
C LEU A 80 1.56 -3.76 -12.33
N GLU A 81 0.59 -3.47 -13.19
CA GLU A 81 -0.81 -3.84 -12.98
C GLU A 81 -1.01 -5.35 -13.04
N PHE A 82 -0.32 -6.03 -13.95
CA PHE A 82 -0.25 -7.48 -13.99
C PHE A 82 0.32 -8.04 -12.68
N ALA A 83 1.41 -7.44 -12.17
CA ALA A 83 2.02 -7.73 -10.87
C ALA A 83 1.04 -7.57 -9.69
N ARG A 84 0.12 -6.62 -9.78
CA ARG A 84 -0.89 -6.36 -8.74
C ARG A 84 -2.09 -7.28 -8.80
N ARG A 85 -2.46 -7.78 -9.99
CA ARG A 85 -3.61 -8.69 -10.19
C ARG A 85 -3.47 -10.06 -9.50
N GLY A 86 -2.31 -10.39 -8.94
CA GLY A 86 -2.14 -11.62 -8.18
C GLY A 86 -0.87 -11.63 -7.34
N ARG A 87 -0.83 -12.49 -6.31
CA ARG A 87 0.40 -12.78 -5.56
C ARG A 87 1.41 -13.43 -6.51
N PHE A 88 2.33 -12.63 -7.02
CA PHE A 88 3.51 -13.13 -7.72
C PHE A 88 4.41 -13.86 -6.74
N SER A 89 4.50 -15.17 -6.87
CA SER A 89 5.63 -15.93 -6.35
C SER A 89 6.57 -16.18 -7.52
N LEU A 90 7.54 -15.30 -7.71
CA LEU A 90 8.58 -15.46 -8.74
C LEU A 90 9.85 -16.11 -8.23
N HIS A 91 9.77 -16.84 -7.12
CA HIS A 91 10.91 -17.62 -6.67
C HIS A 91 10.71 -19.12 -6.85
N LYS A 92 11.65 -19.62 -7.65
CA LYS A 92 11.96 -20.96 -8.12
C LYS A 92 10.86 -21.56 -9.01
N THR A 93 11.22 -21.80 -10.28
CA THR A 93 10.91 -23.08 -10.94
C THR A 93 10.74 -24.13 -9.85
N VAL A 94 9.60 -24.81 -9.82
CA VAL A 94 9.20 -25.67 -8.70
C VAL A 94 10.42 -26.41 -8.15
N GLY A 95 10.93 -25.97 -6.99
CA GLY A 95 12.24 -26.43 -6.53
C GLY A 95 12.21 -27.95 -6.49
N THR A 96 13.23 -28.60 -7.05
CA THR A 96 13.31 -30.05 -7.03
C THR A 96 13.19 -30.53 -5.58
N ASN A 97 12.64 -31.73 -5.37
CA ASN A 97 12.51 -32.25 -4.01
C ASN A 97 13.87 -32.31 -3.30
N GLU A 98 14.97 -32.46 -4.05
CA GLU A 98 16.35 -32.36 -3.58
C GLU A 98 16.70 -30.97 -3.01
N GLU A 99 16.38 -29.88 -3.73
CA GLU A 99 16.60 -28.52 -3.23
C GLU A 99 15.76 -28.19 -1.99
N ARG A 100 14.58 -28.79 -1.86
CA ARG A 100 13.68 -28.59 -0.70
C ARG A 100 14.12 -29.39 0.51
N LEU A 101 14.64 -30.59 0.28
CA LEU A 101 15.27 -31.43 1.30
C LEU A 101 16.46 -30.70 1.93
N ASN A 102 17.31 -30.08 1.11
CA ASN A 102 18.44 -29.25 1.57
C ASN A 102 18.00 -28.03 2.40
N GLN A 103 16.79 -27.51 2.18
CA GLN A 103 16.21 -26.40 2.95
C GLN A 103 15.34 -26.86 4.13
N GLN A 104 15.30 -28.16 4.43
CA GLN A 104 14.43 -28.77 5.46
C GLN A 104 12.94 -28.37 5.31
N LYS A 105 12.47 -28.18 4.09
CA LYS A 105 11.05 -27.90 3.78
C LYS A 105 10.38 -29.18 3.28
N ALA A 106 9.11 -29.34 3.60
CA ALA A 106 8.32 -30.46 3.08
C ALA A 106 8.36 -30.51 1.53
N PRO A 107 8.51 -31.71 0.93
CA PRO A 107 8.50 -31.91 -0.53
C PRO A 107 7.10 -31.62 -1.09
N LEU A 108 7.04 -31.27 -2.37
CA LEU A 108 5.77 -30.96 -3.03
C LEU A 108 5.09 -32.24 -3.51
N THR A 109 3.76 -32.31 -3.42
CA THR A 109 2.97 -33.37 -4.06
C THR A 109 2.96 -33.18 -5.58
N ASP A 110 2.79 -34.26 -6.35
CA ASP A 110 2.76 -34.19 -7.83
C ASP A 110 1.63 -33.27 -8.34
N LYS A 111 0.47 -33.31 -7.69
CA LYS A 111 -0.65 -32.39 -7.96
C LYS A 111 -0.28 -30.94 -7.66
N GLY A 112 0.44 -30.70 -6.56
CA GLY A 112 0.94 -29.37 -6.19
C GLY A 112 1.98 -28.83 -7.18
N ARG A 113 2.85 -29.70 -7.70
CA ARG A 113 3.86 -29.36 -8.72
C ARG A 113 3.19 -28.92 -10.02
N LYS A 114 2.31 -29.76 -10.57
CA LYS A 114 1.56 -29.47 -11.80
C LYS A 114 0.76 -28.18 -11.70
N PHE A 115 0.05 -27.97 -10.58
CA PHE A 115 -0.70 -26.74 -10.33
C PHE A 115 0.17 -25.47 -10.35
N LEU A 116 1.37 -25.52 -9.76
CA LEU A 116 2.29 -24.38 -9.77
C LEU A 116 2.90 -24.14 -11.15
N GLU A 117 3.27 -25.21 -11.86
CA GLU A 117 3.78 -25.14 -13.24
C GLU A 117 2.74 -24.52 -14.19
N ASP A 118 1.49 -24.98 -14.13
CA ASP A 118 0.38 -24.45 -14.93
C ASP A 118 0.14 -22.97 -14.64
N LYS A 119 0.22 -22.57 -13.36
CA LYS A 119 0.06 -21.17 -12.94
C LYS A 119 1.21 -20.27 -13.40
N LEU A 120 2.45 -20.76 -13.35
CA LEU A 120 3.63 -20.04 -13.83
C LEU A 120 3.60 -19.91 -15.36
N LYS A 121 3.24 -20.98 -16.07
CA LYS A 121 3.14 -21.00 -17.53
C LYS A 121 2.08 -20.02 -18.05
N ALA A 122 0.86 -20.05 -17.49
CA ALA A 122 -0.21 -19.13 -17.87
C ALA A 122 0.18 -17.65 -17.68
N ARG A 123 0.94 -17.35 -16.63
CA ARG A 123 1.43 -15.99 -16.34
C ARG A 123 2.59 -15.59 -17.24
N ARG A 124 3.50 -16.51 -17.58
CA ARG A 124 4.56 -16.29 -18.58
C ARG A 124 3.97 -15.97 -19.95
N GLU A 125 2.95 -16.71 -20.37
CA GLU A 125 2.23 -16.46 -21.63
C GLU A 125 1.54 -15.09 -21.66
N GLU A 126 0.97 -14.63 -20.54
CA GLU A 126 0.36 -13.30 -20.44
C GLU A 126 1.40 -12.17 -20.54
N LEU A 127 2.63 -12.39 -20.05
CA LEU A 127 3.75 -11.43 -20.18
C LEU A 127 4.38 -11.43 -21.56
N LEU A 128 4.54 -12.61 -22.18
CA LEU A 128 5.07 -12.75 -23.53
C LEU A 128 4.15 -12.11 -24.58
N ARG A 129 2.86 -11.91 -24.27
CA ARG A 129 1.95 -11.09 -25.10
C ARG A 129 2.27 -9.59 -25.04
N ILE A 130 2.95 -9.12 -24.01
CA ILE A 130 3.29 -7.70 -23.78
C ILE A 130 4.71 -7.39 -24.28
N ILE A 131 5.65 -8.33 -24.15
CA ILE A 131 7.07 -8.18 -24.54
C ILE A 131 7.43 -9.28 -25.54
N SER A 132 7.77 -8.92 -26.78
CA SER A 132 8.03 -9.86 -27.87
C SER A 132 9.40 -10.55 -27.81
N ASN A 133 10.31 -10.11 -26.92
CA ASN A 133 11.64 -10.67 -26.72
C ASN A 133 11.69 -11.45 -25.38
N GLU A 134 12.09 -12.72 -25.41
CA GLU A 134 12.00 -13.65 -24.28
C GLU A 134 12.95 -13.26 -23.13
N ASP A 135 14.16 -12.78 -23.46
CA ASP A 135 15.15 -12.34 -22.47
C ASP A 135 14.72 -11.05 -21.75
N GLU A 136 14.22 -10.07 -22.51
CA GLU A 136 13.64 -8.84 -21.95
C GLU A 136 12.42 -9.13 -21.07
N ALA A 137 11.64 -10.16 -21.41
CA ALA A 137 10.48 -10.57 -20.63
C ALA A 137 10.89 -11.12 -19.25
N GLU A 138 11.97 -11.89 -19.16
CA GLU A 138 12.47 -12.42 -17.89
C GLU A 138 13.06 -11.32 -16.99
N GLU A 139 13.82 -10.39 -17.56
CA GLU A 139 14.35 -9.24 -16.82
C GLU A 139 13.23 -8.32 -16.31
N ALA A 140 12.27 -8.00 -17.18
CA ALA A 140 11.10 -7.21 -16.82
C ALA A 140 10.27 -7.88 -15.71
N LEU A 141 10.22 -9.21 -15.72
CA LEU A 141 9.51 -10.00 -14.73
C LEU A 141 10.19 -9.97 -13.35
N GLN A 142 11.51 -10.09 -13.33
CA GLN A 142 12.28 -9.93 -12.09
C GLN A 142 12.13 -8.50 -11.55
N ALA A 143 12.18 -7.49 -12.42
CA ALA A 143 11.97 -6.10 -12.04
C ALA A 143 10.56 -5.86 -11.46
N ALA A 144 9.54 -6.46 -12.07
CA ALA A 144 8.17 -6.41 -11.57
C ALA A 144 8.01 -7.05 -10.20
N TYR A 145 8.70 -8.17 -9.96
CA TYR A 145 8.72 -8.81 -8.65
C TYR A 145 9.35 -7.91 -7.59
N GLN A 146 10.51 -7.32 -7.86
CA GLN A 146 11.16 -6.41 -6.92
C GLN A 146 10.29 -5.18 -6.62
N ALA A 147 9.68 -4.60 -7.66
CA ALA A 147 8.71 -3.53 -7.51
C ALA A 147 7.51 -3.95 -6.63
N MET A 148 7.02 -5.19 -6.78
CA MET A 148 5.97 -5.75 -5.93
C MET A 148 6.45 -5.92 -4.48
N VAL A 149 7.68 -6.39 -4.23
CA VAL A 149 8.21 -6.56 -2.87
C VAL A 149 8.29 -5.23 -2.13
N ILE A 150 8.74 -4.16 -2.81
CA ILE A 150 8.77 -2.80 -2.27
C ILE A 150 7.36 -2.36 -1.86
N GLU A 151 6.37 -2.54 -2.75
CA GLU A 151 4.98 -2.16 -2.47
C GLU A 151 4.36 -3.01 -1.35
N LEU A 152 4.64 -4.32 -1.32
CA LEU A 152 4.18 -5.26 -0.32
C LEU A 152 4.71 -4.92 1.07
N HIS A 153 5.99 -4.55 1.18
CA HIS A 153 6.58 -4.13 2.44
C HIS A 153 5.85 -2.91 3.01
N ALA A 154 5.59 -1.89 2.18
CA ALA A 154 4.83 -0.71 2.57
C ALA A 154 3.38 -1.05 2.96
N ARG A 155 2.69 -1.91 2.18
CA ARG A 155 1.34 -2.40 2.49
C ARG A 155 1.28 -3.06 3.87
N ARG A 156 2.24 -3.94 4.21
CA ARG A 156 2.31 -4.60 5.53
C ARG A 156 2.52 -3.61 6.67
N GLN A 157 3.40 -2.62 6.48
CA GLN A 157 3.61 -1.58 7.47
C GLN A 157 2.34 -0.74 7.69
N ILE A 158 1.62 -0.39 6.62
CA ILE A 158 0.37 0.37 6.71
C ILE A 158 -0.71 -0.48 7.40
N LEU A 159 -0.86 -1.76 7.05
CA LEU A 159 -1.83 -2.68 7.68
C LEU A 159 -1.60 -2.86 9.19
N SER A 160 -0.33 -2.86 9.64
CA SER A 160 -0.01 -2.89 11.07
C SER A 160 -0.55 -1.66 11.82
N ALA A 161 -0.48 -0.49 11.19
CA ALA A 161 -0.99 0.76 11.75
C ALA A 161 -2.52 0.88 11.61
N LEU A 162 -3.06 0.50 10.46
CA LEU A 162 -4.46 0.63 10.05
C LEU A 162 -4.95 -0.72 9.46
N PRO A 163 -5.48 -1.62 10.30
CA PRO A 163 -5.85 -2.98 9.91
C PRO A 163 -7.21 -3.02 9.19
N ASP A 164 -7.31 -2.32 8.05
CA ASP A 164 -8.48 -2.32 7.16
C ASP A 164 -7.98 -2.48 5.72
N GLU A 165 -8.16 -3.68 5.16
CA GLU A 165 -7.64 -4.04 3.84
C GLU A 165 -8.25 -3.19 2.71
N LEU A 166 -9.54 -2.84 2.80
CA LEU A 166 -10.22 -2.03 1.78
C LEU A 166 -9.67 -0.60 1.77
N VAL A 167 -9.40 -0.06 2.95
CA VAL A 167 -8.80 1.27 3.10
C VAL A 167 -7.38 1.29 2.56
N VAL A 168 -6.57 0.27 2.89
CA VAL A 168 -5.20 0.16 2.35
C VAL A 168 -5.22 -0.02 0.84
N LYS A 169 -6.14 -0.82 0.31
CA LYS A 169 -6.34 -0.99 -1.14
C LYS A 169 -6.61 0.37 -1.81
N LYS A 170 -7.57 1.14 -1.29
CA LYS A 170 -7.87 2.50 -1.77
C LYS A 170 -6.65 3.42 -1.71
N MET A 171 -5.83 3.33 -0.66
CA MET A 171 -4.61 4.14 -0.58
C MET A 171 -3.63 3.87 -1.72
N PHE A 172 -3.43 2.60 -2.11
CA PHE A 172 -2.48 2.24 -3.17
C PHE A 172 -3.03 2.39 -4.58
N GLU A 173 -4.32 2.10 -4.77
CA GLU A 173 -4.98 2.11 -6.07
C GLU A 173 -5.46 3.50 -6.48
N GLU A 174 -5.92 4.33 -5.54
CA GLU A 174 -6.49 5.65 -5.84
C GLU A 174 -5.61 6.80 -5.33
N LEU A 175 -5.22 6.78 -4.05
CA LEU A 175 -4.53 7.93 -3.45
C LEU A 175 -3.06 8.04 -3.88
N ALA A 176 -2.34 6.92 -3.95
CA ALA A 176 -0.94 6.93 -4.34
C ALA A 176 -0.72 7.48 -5.77
N PRO A 177 -1.51 7.09 -6.80
CA PRO A 177 -1.48 7.76 -8.10
C PRO A 177 -1.89 9.22 -8.06
N ARG A 178 -2.95 9.57 -7.32
CA ARG A 178 -3.46 10.94 -7.23
C ARG A 178 -2.42 11.94 -6.72
N TYR A 179 -1.52 11.49 -5.83
CA TYR A 179 -0.55 12.35 -5.17
C TYR A 179 0.89 12.21 -5.68
N VAL A 180 1.08 11.61 -6.86
CA VAL A 180 2.40 11.60 -7.51
C VAL A 180 2.89 13.04 -7.71
N GLY A 181 4.12 13.33 -7.30
CA GLY A 181 4.73 14.66 -7.41
C GLY A 181 4.38 15.64 -6.29
N ARG A 182 3.42 15.32 -5.40
CA ARG A 182 3.11 16.19 -4.24
C ARG A 182 4.09 15.90 -3.08
N PRO A 183 4.86 16.91 -2.60
CA PRO A 183 5.85 16.71 -1.54
C PRO A 183 5.26 16.45 -0.15
N GLY A 184 3.99 16.81 0.07
CA GLY A 184 3.29 16.63 1.35
C GLY A 184 1.96 17.38 1.39
N GLY A 185 1.35 17.47 2.57
CA GLY A 185 0.09 18.20 2.75
C GLY A 185 -1.10 17.54 2.04
N TYR A 186 -1.22 16.22 2.17
CA TYR A 186 -2.31 15.43 1.57
C TYR A 186 -3.68 15.68 2.20
N THR A 187 -3.71 16.37 3.35
CA THR A 187 -4.94 16.67 4.08
C THR A 187 -5.08 18.16 4.34
N ARG A 188 -6.33 18.63 4.30
CA ARG A 188 -6.76 19.98 4.67
C ARG A 188 -7.73 19.89 5.84
N ILE A 189 -7.64 20.84 6.76
CA ILE A 189 -8.59 21.02 7.86
C ILE A 189 -9.26 22.39 7.71
N ILE A 190 -10.58 22.41 7.64
CA ILE A 190 -11.41 23.63 7.58
C ILE A 190 -12.25 23.69 8.84
N LYS A 191 -12.17 24.79 9.60
CA LYS A 191 -13.03 25.02 10.76
C LYS A 191 -14.44 25.37 10.28
N ILE A 192 -15.46 24.72 10.82
CA ILE A 192 -16.86 24.94 10.44
C ILE A 192 -17.56 25.86 11.45
N GLY A 193 -17.23 25.73 12.73
CA GLY A 193 -17.86 26.50 13.81
C GLY A 193 -17.92 25.71 15.10
N ARG A 194 -18.90 26.02 15.97
CA ARG A 194 -19.11 25.33 17.25
C ARG A 194 -20.35 24.46 17.19
N ARG A 195 -20.27 23.27 17.78
CA ARG A 195 -21.40 22.35 17.92
C ARG A 195 -22.43 22.89 18.91
N LYS A 196 -23.72 22.74 18.58
CA LYS A 196 -24.81 23.03 19.52
C LYS A 196 -24.81 22.00 20.65
N GLY A 197 -24.87 22.46 21.90
CA GLY A 197 -24.87 21.62 23.10
C GLY A 197 -23.58 21.77 23.90
N ASP A 198 -22.50 21.11 23.47
CA ASP A 198 -21.21 21.10 24.17
C ASP A 198 -20.25 22.22 23.74
N ALA A 199 -20.67 23.09 22.82
CA ALA A 199 -19.89 24.20 22.26
C ALA A 199 -18.52 23.79 21.68
N ALA A 200 -18.32 22.50 21.37
CA ALA A 200 -17.05 22.01 20.87
C ALA A 200 -16.74 22.53 19.46
N GLU A 201 -15.50 22.94 19.21
CA GLU A 201 -15.04 23.36 17.89
C GLU A 201 -15.08 22.18 16.91
N ILE A 202 -15.82 22.34 15.82
CA ILE A 202 -15.92 21.37 14.73
C ILE A 202 -15.02 21.80 13.57
N ALA A 203 -14.37 20.81 12.98
CA ALA A 203 -13.65 20.96 11.73
C ALA A 203 -13.97 19.81 10.76
N GLN A 204 -13.93 20.13 9.47
CA GLN A 204 -13.89 19.14 8.41
C GLN A 204 -12.43 18.87 8.07
N ILE A 205 -12.04 17.60 8.09
CA ILE A 205 -10.77 17.16 7.52
C ILE A 205 -11.06 16.46 6.19
N SER A 206 -10.31 16.82 5.15
CA SER A 206 -10.48 16.25 3.81
C SER A 206 -9.13 15.98 3.14
N LEU A 207 -9.13 15.01 2.24
CA LEU A 207 -8.09 14.79 1.24
C LEU A 207 -8.11 15.94 0.22
N VAL A 208 -6.94 16.31 -0.32
CA VAL A 208 -6.78 17.48 -1.21
C VAL A 208 -6.84 17.08 -2.68
#